data_AF-A0A2S0N613-F1
#
_entry.id   AF-A0A2S0N613-F1
#
_cell.length_a   1.000
_cell.length_b   1.000
_cell.length_c   1.000
_cell.angle_alpha   90.00
_cell.angle_beta   90.00
_cell.angle_gamma   90.00
#
_symmetry.space_group_name_H-M   'P 1'
#
loop_
_entity.id
_entity.type
_entity.pdbx_description
1 polymer ?
#
loop_
_entity_poly.entity_id
_entity_poly.type
_entity_poly.pdbx_seq_one_letter_code
_entity_poly.pdbx_strand_id
1 'polypeptide(L)'
;MAMAKGQTTTTNDMGDREPQDLLQDWDRIAPVGREFGSPDYERLEELDHLAILAKGSMLAARRWLDTPNQALEGMTPEEMAKTPEGFARVRQLLTSSTKAR
;
A
#
# COMPACT_ATOMS: atom_id res chain seq x y z
N MET A 1 -40.24 -0.61 -35.86
CA MET A 1 -40.15 -2.04 -35.48
C MET A 1 -38.66 -2.37 -35.46
N ALA A 2 -37.98 -2.47 -34.31
CA ALA A 2 -37.95 -3.60 -33.36
C ALA A 2 -37.36 -4.87 -34.05
N MET A 3 -36.33 -5.60 -33.59
CA MET A 3 -35.85 -5.90 -32.22
C MET A 3 -34.38 -6.41 -32.20
N ALA A 4 -33.84 -6.42 -30.98
CA ALA A 4 -32.56 -6.90 -30.47
C ALA A 4 -32.19 -8.39 -30.70
N LYS A 5 -30.89 -8.70 -30.46
CA LYS A 5 -30.28 -9.82 -29.69
C LYS A 5 -28.83 -9.99 -30.19
N GLY A 6 -27.78 -10.25 -29.40
CA GLY A 6 -27.63 -10.59 -27.99
C GLY A 6 -26.13 -10.78 -27.69
N GLN A 7 -25.83 -10.75 -26.40
CA GLN A 7 -24.56 -10.85 -25.67
C GLN A 7 -23.51 -11.86 -26.14
N THR A 8 -22.29 -11.68 -25.57
CA THR A 8 -21.19 -12.63 -25.24
C THR A 8 -19.87 -12.13 -25.85
N THR A 9 -18.76 -11.91 -25.14
CA THR A 9 -18.35 -12.23 -23.77
C THR A 9 -17.19 -11.29 -23.42
N THR A 10 -17.34 -10.51 -22.33
CA THR A 10 -16.20 -9.99 -21.58
C THR A 10 -15.50 -11.19 -20.98
N THR A 11 -14.48 -11.71 -21.67
CA THR A 11 -13.53 -12.61 -21.03
C THR A 11 -12.52 -11.69 -20.36
N ASN A 12 -12.80 -11.38 -19.09
CA ASN A 12 -11.74 -10.97 -18.18
C ASN A 12 -10.87 -12.23 -18.02
N ASP A 13 -9.88 -12.34 -18.89
CA ASP A 13 -8.78 -13.28 -18.75
C ASP A 13 -7.96 -12.83 -17.53
N MET A 14 -8.44 -13.21 -16.34
CA MET A 14 -7.71 -13.18 -15.07
C MET A 14 -6.83 -14.44 -14.98
N GLY A 15 -6.12 -14.75 -16.07
CA GLY A 15 -5.11 -15.80 -16.13
C GLY A 15 -3.74 -15.14 -16.16
N ASP A 16 -2.95 -15.37 -15.11
CA ASP A 16 -1.49 -15.26 -15.17
C ASP A 16 -0.91 -13.86 -15.47
N ARG A 17 -1.25 -12.86 -14.65
CA ARG A 17 -0.34 -11.70 -14.52
C ARG A 17 0.82 -12.15 -13.64
N GLU A 18 1.90 -12.58 -14.28
CA GLU A 18 3.16 -12.92 -13.63
C GLU A 18 3.54 -11.83 -12.61
N PRO A 19 3.98 -12.18 -11.38
CA PRO A 19 4.38 -11.20 -10.38
C PRO A 19 5.51 -10.28 -10.89
N GLN A 20 6.22 -10.72 -11.92
CA GLN A 20 7.29 -10.04 -12.64
C GLN A 20 6.78 -8.82 -13.42
N ASP A 21 5.61 -8.92 -14.07
CA ASP A 21 4.99 -7.81 -14.83
C ASP A 21 4.36 -6.79 -13.89
N LEU A 22 3.81 -7.25 -12.77
CA LEU A 22 3.44 -6.36 -11.67
C LEU A 22 4.67 -5.56 -11.23
N LEU A 23 5.80 -6.21 -10.92
CA LEU A 23 7.09 -5.58 -10.54
C LEU A 23 7.58 -4.51 -11.54
N GLN A 24 7.38 -4.69 -12.84
CA GLN A 24 7.73 -3.69 -13.86
C GLN A 24 6.75 -2.50 -13.91
N ASP A 25 5.46 -2.75 -13.68
CA ASP A 25 4.46 -1.68 -13.61
C ASP A 25 4.65 -0.77 -12.36
N TRP A 26 5.29 -1.28 -11.29
CA TRP A 26 5.67 -0.47 -10.12
C TRP A 26 6.67 0.64 -10.44
N ASP A 27 7.55 0.45 -11.43
CA ASP A 27 8.56 1.45 -11.82
C ASP A 27 7.93 2.63 -12.60
N ARG A 28 6.73 2.42 -13.15
CA ARG A 28 6.01 3.43 -13.98
C ARG A 28 4.93 4.17 -13.23
N ILE A 29 4.46 3.63 -12.11
CA ILE A 29 3.44 4.27 -11.28
C ILE A 29 4.17 4.86 -10.07
N ALA A 30 4.63 6.11 -10.19
CA ALA A 30 4.93 6.88 -8.98
C ALA A 30 3.62 6.94 -8.18
N PRO A 31 3.52 6.29 -7.00
CA PRO A 31 2.28 6.32 -6.25
C PRO A 31 2.00 7.78 -5.91
N VAL A 32 0.80 8.26 -6.26
CA VAL A 32 0.37 9.64 -6.02
C VAL A 32 0.62 9.98 -4.55
N GLY A 33 1.47 10.98 -4.29
CA GLY A 33 1.98 11.32 -2.94
C GLY A 33 3.44 10.93 -2.66
N ARG A 34 4.12 10.17 -3.52
CA ARG A 34 5.58 9.95 -3.51
C ARG A 34 6.29 10.74 -4.61
N GLU A 35 5.81 11.95 -4.88
CA GLU A 35 6.52 12.88 -5.75
C GLU A 35 7.81 13.31 -5.03
N PHE A 36 8.96 13.01 -5.62
CA PHE A 36 10.26 13.34 -5.05
C PHE A 36 10.32 14.83 -4.67
N GLY A 37 10.57 15.12 -3.38
CA GLY A 37 10.63 16.48 -2.84
C GLY A 37 9.31 17.03 -2.27
N SER A 38 8.23 16.26 -2.25
CA SER A 38 7.01 16.63 -1.52
C SER A 38 7.13 16.30 -0.02
N PRO A 39 6.43 17.03 0.86
CA PRO A 39 6.35 16.68 2.29
C PRO A 39 5.76 15.29 2.57
N ASP A 40 5.04 14.72 1.61
CA ASP A 40 4.48 13.38 1.70
C ASP A 40 5.50 12.32 1.30
N TYR A 41 6.41 12.62 0.36
CA TYR A 41 7.50 11.72 -0.01
C TYR A 41 8.45 11.46 1.17
N GLU A 42 8.91 12.51 1.86
CA GLU A 42 9.79 12.36 3.02
C GLU A 42 9.13 11.54 4.13
N ARG A 43 7.82 11.76 4.34
CA ARG A 43 7.04 11.04 5.35
C ARG A 43 6.85 9.57 5.02
N LEU A 44 6.58 9.25 3.76
CA LEU A 44 6.42 7.86 3.30
C LEU A 44 7.76 7.12 3.26
N GLU A 45 8.87 7.83 2.99
CA GLU A 45 10.22 7.27 3.11
C GLU A 45 10.58 6.95 4.57
N GLU A 46 10.30 7.88 5.51
CA GLU A 46 10.49 7.63 6.94
C GLU A 46 9.61 6.45 7.42
N LEU A 47 8.37 6.36 6.91
CA LEU A 47 7.47 5.26 7.22
C LEU A 47 8.06 3.89 6.83
N ASP A 48 8.57 3.78 5.61
CA ASP A 48 9.16 2.54 5.10
C ASP A 48 10.35 2.13 5.98
N HIS A 49 11.23 3.07 6.34
CA HIS A 49 12.36 2.82 7.23
C HIS A 49 11.92 2.32 8.61
N LEU A 50 10.93 2.99 9.24
CA LEU A 50 10.39 2.59 10.54
C LEU A 50 9.72 1.21 10.49
N ALA A 51 9.00 0.91 9.41
CA ALA A 51 8.35 -0.38 9.23
C ALA A 51 9.38 -1.50 9.05
N ILE A 52 10.47 -1.27 8.30
CA ILE A 52 11.57 -2.23 8.16
C ILE A 52 12.20 -2.53 9.51
N LEU A 53 12.50 -1.50 10.31
CA LEU A 53 13.06 -1.68 11.65
C LEU A 53 12.13 -2.48 12.57
N ALA A 54 10.83 -2.19 12.55
CA ALA A 54 9.85 -2.86 13.41
C ALA A 54 9.52 -4.29 12.96
N LYS A 55 9.54 -4.58 11.66
CA LYS A 55 9.16 -5.90 11.09
C LYS A 55 10.36 -6.78 10.76
N GLY A 56 11.57 -6.23 10.76
CA GLY A 56 12.83 -6.95 10.57
C GLY A 56 13.17 -7.30 9.12
N SER A 57 12.30 -6.97 8.15
CA SER A 57 12.61 -7.12 6.71
C SER A 57 11.72 -6.21 5.86
N MET A 58 12.22 -5.86 4.67
CA MET A 58 11.48 -5.06 3.68
C MET A 58 10.18 -5.74 3.24
N LEU A 59 10.20 -7.06 3.00
CA LEU A 59 9.00 -7.79 2.61
C LEU A 59 7.95 -7.81 3.72
N ALA A 60 8.36 -8.01 4.97
CA ALA A 60 7.43 -7.99 6.11
C ALA A 60 6.88 -6.58 6.38
N ALA A 61 7.70 -5.55 6.21
CA ALA A 61 7.29 -4.15 6.28
C ALA A 61 6.23 -3.84 5.22
N ARG A 62 6.50 -4.13 3.95
CA ARG A 62 5.56 -3.89 2.84
C ARG A 62 4.23 -4.60 3.06
N ARG A 63 4.26 -5.89 3.42
CA ARG A 63 3.05 -6.65 3.75
C ARG A 63 2.25 -5.99 4.87
N TRP A 64 2.91 -5.51 5.92
CA TRP A 64 2.23 -4.85 7.02
C TRP A 64 1.64 -3.49 6.62
N LEU A 65 2.36 -2.70 5.82
CA LEU A 65 1.92 -1.39 5.33
C LEU A 65 0.70 -1.48 4.40
N ASP A 66 0.61 -2.55 3.61
CA ASP A 66 -0.50 -2.83 2.68
C ASP A 66 -1.67 -3.59 3.34
N THR A 67 -1.54 -4.03 4.59
CA THR A 67 -2.58 -4.80 5.28
C THR A 67 -3.51 -3.88 6.09
N PRO A 68 -4.84 -3.98 5.91
CA PRO A 68 -5.81 -3.32 6.78
C PRO A 68 -5.54 -3.57 8.26
N ASN A 69 -5.44 -2.49 9.05
CA ASN A 69 -5.16 -2.59 10.47
C ASN A 69 -6.37 -2.13 11.29
N GLN A 70 -6.89 -2.98 12.18
CA GLN A 70 -8.04 -2.64 13.02
C GLN A 70 -7.77 -1.45 13.96
N ALA A 71 -6.53 -1.26 14.41
CA ALA A 71 -6.16 -0.09 15.21
C ALA A 71 -6.15 1.22 14.39
N LEU A 72 -6.22 1.11 13.07
CA LEU A 72 -6.34 2.22 12.11
C LEU A 72 -7.72 2.23 11.47
N GLU A 73 -8.75 1.78 12.18
CA GLU A 73 -10.14 1.80 11.72
C GLU A 73 -10.35 0.96 10.44
N GLY A 74 -9.48 -0.03 10.20
CA GLY A 74 -9.51 -0.88 9.01
C GLY A 74 -8.77 -0.29 7.81
N MET A 75 -8.18 0.91 7.91
CA MET A 75 -7.31 1.44 6.87
C MET A 75 -5.95 0.76 6.86
N THR A 76 -5.28 0.81 5.71
CA THR A 76 -3.89 0.41 5.60
C THR A 76 -2.98 1.45 6.27
N PRO A 77 -1.88 1.03 6.92
CA PRO A 77 -0.90 1.97 7.45
C PRO A 77 -0.32 2.93 6.40
N GLU A 78 -0.13 2.49 5.15
CA GLU A 78 0.36 3.37 4.07
C GLU A 78 -0.65 4.47 3.73
N GLU A 79 -1.95 4.15 3.64
CA GLU A 79 -2.98 5.17 3.39
C GLU A 79 -3.12 6.14 4.55
N MET A 80 -3.11 5.62 5.79
CA MET A 80 -3.20 6.45 6.99
C MET A 80 -2.00 7.42 7.09
N ALA A 81 -0.81 6.97 6.71
CA ALA A 81 0.40 7.79 6.78
C ALA A 81 0.48 8.93 5.75
N LYS A 82 -0.47 9.04 4.82
CA LYS A 82 -0.53 10.16 3.87
C LYS A 82 -0.84 11.50 4.54
N THR A 83 -1.33 11.49 5.78
CA THR A 83 -1.50 12.70 6.60
C THR A 83 -0.50 12.72 7.76
N PRO A 84 -0.06 13.91 8.23
CA PRO A 84 0.82 14.01 9.39
C PRO A 84 0.25 13.35 10.65
N GLU A 85 -1.05 13.50 10.89
CA GLU A 85 -1.74 12.93 12.05
C GLU A 85 -1.80 11.40 11.97
N GLY A 86 -2.11 10.86 10.79
CA GLY A 86 -2.17 9.43 10.56
C GLY A 86 -0.79 8.79 10.62
N PHE A 87 0.26 9.46 10.12
CA PHE A 87 1.64 9.02 10.27
C PHE A 87 2.05 8.91 11.74
N ALA A 88 1.70 9.89 12.58
CA ALA A 88 1.98 9.84 14.01
C ALA A 88 1.31 8.61 14.68
N ARG A 89 0.07 8.27 14.30
CA ARG A 89 -0.62 7.06 14.78
C ARG A 89 0.09 5.78 14.33
N VAL A 90 0.45 5.69 13.06
CA VAL A 90 1.16 4.52 12.50
C VAL A 90 2.51 4.31 13.18
N ARG A 91 3.26 5.40 13.41
CA ARG A 91 4.53 5.37 14.14
C ARG A 91 4.35 4.89 15.59
N GLN A 92 3.30 5.30 16.28
CA GLN A 92 2.99 4.78 17.62
C GLN A 92 2.69 3.28 17.61
N LEU A 93 1.98 2.79 16.59
CA LEU A 93 1.71 1.36 16.40
C LEU A 93 2.99 0.55 16.16
N LEU A 94 3.88 1.05 15.30
CA LEU A 94 5.18 0.44 15.05
C LEU A 94 6.02 0.38 16.32
N THR A 95 6.07 1.46 17.10
CA THR A 95 6.85 1.55 18.34
C THR A 95 6.29 0.67 19.46
N SER A 96 4.95 0.60 19.57
CA SER A 96 4.27 -0.24 20.55
C SER A 96 4.46 -1.73 20.27
N SER A 97 4.54 -2.10 18.99
CA SER A 97 4.83 -3.47 18.56
C SER A 97 6.27 -3.91 18.89
N THR A 98 7.22 -2.97 18.99
CA THR A 98 8.63 -3.26 19.32
C THR A 98 8.87 -3.41 20.82
N LYS A 99 8.04 -2.79 21.67
CA LYS A 99 8.18 -2.81 23.14
C LYS A 99 7.67 -4.10 23.80
N ALA A 100 7.05 -4.99 23.03
CA ALA A 100 6.45 -6.23 23.52
C ALA A 100 7.37 -7.47 23.39
N ARG A 101 8.69 -7.30 23.26
CA ARG A 101 9.67 -8.39 23.22
C ARG A 101 10.72 -8.26 24.32
#